data_AF-A0A3N0V348-F1
#
_entry.id   AF-A0A3N0V348-F1
#
_cell.length_a   1.000
_cell.length_b   1.000
_cell.length_c   1.000
_cell.angle_alpha   90.00
_cell.angle_beta   90.00
_cell.angle_gamma   90.00
#
_symmetry.space_group_name_H-M   'P 1'
#
loop_
_entity.id
_entity.type
_entity.pdbx_description
1 polymer ?
#
loop_
_entity_poly.entity_id
_entity_poly.type
_entity_poly.pdbx_seq_one_letter_code
_entity_poly.pdbx_strand_id
1 'polypeptide(L)'
;MLNNPTIENLSNKFRDLINSSPAGDVENNLRALLQGALTKMELVTREEFDIQQEVLRQTRAKLDALEARVAELEQPATQENAL
;
A
#
# COMPACT_ATOMS: atom_id res chain seq x y z
N MET A 1 -3.72 5.76 -0.77
CA MET A 1 -3.66 7.20 -0.45
C MET A 1 -3.50 7.32 1.05
N LEU A 2 -2.49 8.03 1.55
CA LEU A 2 -2.36 8.28 2.98
C LEU A 2 -3.63 9.02 3.43
N ASN A 3 -4.35 8.44 4.38
CA ASN A 3 -5.62 8.99 4.83
C ASN A 3 -5.35 10.32 5.55
N ASN A 4 -5.86 11.42 4.99
CA ASN A 4 -5.79 12.79 5.54
C ASN A 4 -6.11 12.89 7.07
N PRO A 5 -7.13 12.19 7.62
CA PRO A 5 -7.48 12.33 9.04
C PRO A 5 -6.39 11.91 10.04
N THR A 6 -5.51 10.97 9.69
CA THR A 6 -4.43 10.54 10.60
C THR A 6 -3.36 11.61 10.75
N ILE A 7 -3.02 12.30 9.65
CA ILE A 7 -2.03 13.38 9.62
C ILE A 7 -2.56 14.60 10.38
N GLU A 8 -3.84 14.92 10.20
CA GLU A 8 -4.50 16.01 10.92
C GLU A 8 -4.55 15.77 12.44
N ASN A 9 -4.86 14.54 12.87
CA ASN A 9 -4.85 14.16 14.28
C ASN A 9 -3.45 14.26 14.90
N LEU A 10 -2.41 13.82 14.17
CA LEU A 10 -1.02 13.95 14.60
C LEU A 10 -0.60 15.42 14.74
N SER A 11 -0.96 16.27 13.77
CA SER A 11 -0.68 17.71 13.82
C SER A 11 -1.33 18.39 15.03
N ASN A 12 -2.56 18.00 15.38
CA ASN A 12 -3.26 18.55 16.54
C ASN A 12 -2.58 18.10 17.85
N LYS A 13 -2.28 16.81 18.00
CA LYS A 13 -1.54 16.28 19.16
C LYS A 13 -0.14 16.89 19.32
N PHE A 14 0.53 17.20 18.22
CA PHE A 14 1.84 17.87 18.21
C PHE A 14 1.75 19.30 18.75
N ARG A 15 0.75 20.07 18.31
CA ARG A 15 0.47 21.42 18.83
C ARG A 15 0.14 21.38 20.33
N ASP A 16 -0.67 20.42 20.74
CA ASP A 16 -1.03 20.26 22.15
C ASP A 16 0.19 19.96 23.01
N LEU A 17 1.11 19.10 22.54
CA LEU A 17 2.33 18.78 23.28
C LEU A 17 3.25 19.99 23.46
N ILE A 18 3.47 20.77 22.40
CA ILE A 18 4.32 21.96 22.47
C ILE A 18 3.73 23.00 23.43
N ASN A 19 2.41 23.15 23.45
CA ASN A 19 1.74 24.14 24.30
C ASN A 19 1.62 23.70 25.77
N SER A 20 1.66 22.40 26.06
CA SER A 20 1.35 21.86 27.40
C SER A 20 2.53 21.19 28.13
N SER A 21 3.64 20.88 27.45
CA SER A 21 4.82 20.26 28.08
C SER A 21 5.89 21.28 28.48
N PRO A 22 6.51 21.12 29.67
CA PRO A 22 7.76 21.79 30.01
C PRO A 22 8.84 21.50 28.96
N ALA A 23 9.70 22.47 28.64
CA ALA A 23 10.69 22.37 27.57
C ALA A 23 11.61 21.13 27.66
N GLY A 24 11.85 20.61 28.88
CA GLY A 24 12.65 19.41 29.10
C GLY A 24 11.98 18.08 28.72
N ASP A 25 10.64 18.03 28.68
CA ASP A 25 9.88 16.79 28.45
C ASP A 25 9.30 16.69 27.02
N VAL A 26 9.36 17.79 26.26
CA VAL A 26 8.83 17.86 24.89
C VAL A 26 9.47 16.80 23.99
N GLU A 27 10.78 16.58 24.08
CA GLU A 27 11.49 15.61 23.22
C GLU A 27 10.99 14.18 23.45
N ASN A 28 10.88 13.76 24.71
CA ASN A 28 10.45 12.41 25.07
C ASN A 28 9.00 12.16 24.64
N ASN A 29 8.13 13.12 24.92
CA ASN A 29 6.72 13.02 24.56
C ASN A 29 6.51 13.05 23.04
N LEU A 30 7.31 13.85 22.31
CA LEU A 30 7.26 13.90 20.86
C LEU A 30 7.70 12.57 20.23
N ARG A 31 8.79 11.97 20.72
CA ARG A 31 9.22 10.64 20.26
C ARG A 31 8.13 9.60 20.47
N ALA A 32 7.48 9.60 21.65
CA ALA A 32 6.38 8.68 21.95
C ALA A 32 5.16 8.89 21.01
N LEU A 33 4.79 10.14 20.71
CA LEU A 33 3.72 10.43 19.75
C LEU A 33 4.05 9.95 18.34
N LEU A 34 5.27 10.22 17.85
CA LEU A 34 5.69 9.80 16.51
C LEU A 34 5.72 8.27 16.40
N GLN A 35 6.23 7.59 17.42
CA GLN A 35 6.25 6.13 17.43
C GLN A 35 4.83 5.55 17.48
N GLY A 36 3.95 6.10 18.31
CA GLY A 36 2.54 5.70 18.34
C GLY A 36 1.79 5.98 17.03
N ALA A 37 2.13 7.05 16.32
CA ALA A 37 1.56 7.38 15.02
C ALA A 37 2.04 6.41 13.94
N LEU A 38 3.34 6.12 13.86
CA LEU A 38 3.91 5.19 12.89
C LEU A 38 3.38 3.76 13.09
N THR A 39 3.22 3.30 14.33
CA THR A 39 2.62 1.99 14.63
C THR A 39 1.17 1.88 14.12
N LYS A 40 0.40 2.97 14.16
CA LYS A 40 -0.99 2.99 13.68
C LYS A 40 -1.12 3.04 12.16
N MET A 41 -0.02 3.26 11.42
CA MET A 41 -0.05 3.39 9.96
C MET A 41 0.09 2.06 9.23
N GLU A 42 0.08 0.92 9.94
CA GLU A 42 0.22 -0.44 9.36
C GLU A 42 1.35 -0.50 8.32
N LEU A 43 2.49 0.08 8.68
CA LEU A 43 3.62 0.23 7.76
C LEU A 43 4.22 -1.14 7.46
N VAL A 44 4.37 -1.44 6.19
CA VAL A 44 5.18 -2.57 5.72
C VAL A 44 6.61 -2.10 5.47
N THR A 45 7.56 -3.01 5.59
CA THR A 45 8.95 -2.74 5.23
C THR A 45 9.07 -2.45 3.73
N ARG A 46 10.13 -1.74 3.35
CA ARG A 46 10.42 -1.48 1.94
C ARG A 46 10.60 -2.79 1.15
N GLU A 47 11.25 -3.77 1.75
CA GLU A 47 11.48 -5.08 1.16
C GLU A 47 10.17 -5.83 0.91
N GLU A 48 9.26 -5.87 1.90
CA GLU A 48 7.93 -6.49 1.72
C GLU A 48 7.13 -5.80 0.60
N PHE A 49 7.20 -4.47 0.52
CA PHE A 49 6.56 -3.73 -0.55
C PHE A 49 7.11 -4.13 -1.93
N ASP A 50 8.43 -4.16 -2.08
CA ASP A 50 9.08 -4.52 -3.34
C ASP A 50 8.75 -5.98 -3.74
N ILE A 51 8.68 -6.90 -2.77
CA ILE A 51 8.23 -8.28 -2.99
C ILE A 51 6.79 -8.32 -3.54
N GLN A 52 5.86 -7.58 -2.91
CA GLN A 52 4.47 -7.55 -3.37
C GLN A 52 4.32 -6.93 -4.77
N GLN A 53 5.13 -5.91 -5.09
CA GLN A 53 5.17 -5.35 -6.45
C GLN A 53 5.60 -6.40 -7.49
N GLU A 54 6.61 -7.20 -7.17
CA GLU A 54 7.10 -8.25 -8.06
C GLU A 54 6.06 -9.39 -8.24
N VAL A 55 5.42 -9.81 -7.15
CA VAL A 55 4.31 -10.79 -7.21
C VAL A 55 3.18 -10.27 -8.10
N LEU A 56 2.80 -9.00 -7.96
CA LEU A 56 1.77 -8.39 -8.80
C LEU A 56 2.19 -8.32 -10.27
N ARG A 57 3.45 -7.98 -10.55
CA ARG A 57 4.01 -7.95 -11.92
C ARG A 57 3.92 -9.32 -12.58
N GLN A 58 4.34 -10.38 -11.88
CA GLN A 58 4.26 -11.74 -12.38
C GLN A 58 2.82 -12.20 -12.58
N THR A 59 1.92 -11.81 -11.68
CA THR A 59 0.49 -12.17 -11.77
C THR A 59 -0.16 -11.52 -12.99
N ARG A 60 0.16 -10.26 -13.29
CA ARG A 60 -0.29 -9.59 -14.52
C ARG A 60 0.21 -10.30 -15.77
N ALA A 61 1.51 -10.62 -15.82
CA ALA A 61 2.07 -11.34 -16.97
C ALA A 61 1.39 -12.72 -17.19
N LYS A 62 1.07 -13.43 -16.11
CA LYS A 62 0.32 -14.70 -16.19
C LYS A 62 -1.12 -14.49 -16.62
N LEU A 63 -1.77 -13.43 -16.14
CA LEU A 63 -3.13 -13.06 -16.53
C LEU A 63 -3.19 -12.77 -18.04
N ASP A 64 -2.30 -11.92 -18.55
CA ASP A 64 -2.24 -11.57 -19.98
C ASP A 64 -2.07 -12.83 -20.86
N ALA A 65 -1.22 -13.77 -20.44
CA ALA A 65 -1.01 -15.03 -21.16
C ALA A 65 -2.25 -15.94 -21.14
N LEU A 66 -2.99 -15.99 -20.02
CA LEU A 66 -4.23 -16.75 -19.91
C LEU A 66 -5.34 -16.11 -20.75
N GLU A 67 -5.46 -14.78 -20.73
CA GLU A 67 -6.41 -14.04 -21.57
C GLU A 67 -6.15 -14.31 -23.06
N ALA A 68 -4.89 -14.30 -23.50
CA ALA A 68 -4.54 -14.65 -24.87
C ALA A 68 -4.95 -16.09 -25.24
N ARG A 69 -4.68 -17.05 -24.35
CA ARG A 69 -5.08 -18.46 -24.57
C ARG A 69 -6.59 -18.63 -24.61
N VAL A 70 -7.33 -17.94 -23.76
CA VAL A 70 -8.80 -17.97 -23.79
C VAL A 70 -9.30 -17.38 -25.11
N ALA A 71 -8.74 -16.25 -25.55
CA ALA A 71 -9.11 -15.65 -26.83
C ALA A 71 -8.85 -16.59 -28.02
N GLU A 72 -7.76 -17.36 -28.02
CA GLU A 72 -7.49 -18.39 -29.03
C GLU A 72 -8.54 -19.52 -29.01
N LEU A 73 -8.95 -19.97 -27.82
CA LEU A 73 -9.94 -21.05 -27.66
C LEU A 73 -11.36 -20.60 -27.96
N GLU A 74 -11.68 -19.33 -27.75
CA GLU A 74 -12.97 -18.72 -28.06
C GLU A 74 -13.11 -18.41 -29.56
N GLN A 75 -12.05 -18.53 -30.37
CA GLN A 75 -12.18 -18.45 -31.82
C GLN A 75 -13.06 -19.61 -32.29
N PRO A 76 -14.19 -19.33 -32.97
CA PRO A 76 -15.04 -20.40 -33.47
C PRO A 76 -14.22 -21.27 -34.41
N ALA A 77 -14.30 -22.59 -34.22
CA ALA A 77 -13.71 -23.60 -35.09
C ALA A 77 -14.18 -23.39 -36.54
N THR A 78 -13.52 -22.49 -37.26
CA THR A 78 -13.88 -22.08 -38.63
C THR A 78 -13.18 -22.96 -39.67
N GLN A 79 -12.58 -24.07 -39.24
CA GLN A 79 -11.83 -24.97 -40.11
C GLN A 79 -12.14 -26.44 -39.79
N GLU A 80 -13.41 -26.84 -39.87
CA GLU A 80 -13.75 -28.28 -39.93
C GLU A 80 -15.05 -28.58 -40.70
N ASN A 81 -15.48 -27.66 -41.58
CA ASN A 81 -16.64 -27.87 -42.48
C ASN A 81 -16.35 -27.39 -43.92
N ALA A 82 -15.14 -27.64 -44.41
CA ALA A 82 -14.83 -27.49 -45.82
C ALA A 82 -13.80 -28.54 -46.22
N LEU A 83 -14.24 -29.79 -46.39
CA LEU A 83 -13.76 -30.78 -47.37
C LEU A 83 -14.72 -31.99 -47.37
#